data_AF-A0A6B9ZBA7-F1
#
_entry.id   AF-A0A6B9ZBA7-F1
#
_cell.length_a   1.000
_cell.length_b   1.000
_cell.length_c   1.000
_cell.angle_alpha   90.00
_cell.angle_beta   90.00
_cell.angle_gamma   90.00
#
_symmetry.space_group_name_H-M   'P 1'
#
loop_
_entity.id
_entity.type
_entity.pdbx_description
1 polymer ?
#
loop_
_entity_poly.entity_id
_entity_poly.type
_entity_poly.pdbx_seq_one_letter_code
_entity_poly.pdbx_strand_id
1 'polypeptide(L)'
;MKKIIVPIVLVFLSLACSDTKEIKATTSDTPIDTTLYISMGDPDTALVMSMFTECTHYNYWTQREQYMRWDTERATIHPLFKAMFGSHDAYQERLKLIESNQMRFIDDVHNEMTTSARQYGGVSGTPEFTYLVSKKDTAFKALIEEMLEDENVSEEEKEILKDVLGSM
;
A
#
# COMPACT_ATOMS: atom_id res chain seq x y z
N MET A 1 32.41 2.34 58.30
CA MET A 1 31.33 1.35 58.10
C MET A 1 30.02 1.92 58.65
N LYS A 2 28.96 1.94 57.82
CA LYS A 2 27.50 1.95 58.13
C LYS A 2 26.98 2.94 59.20
N LYS A 3 25.86 3.65 59.08
CA LYS A 3 24.82 3.97 58.08
C LYS A 3 24.01 5.05 58.81
N ILE A 4 23.92 6.28 58.30
CA ILE A 4 23.00 7.29 58.84
C ILE A 4 21.68 7.13 58.10
N ILE A 5 20.63 6.78 58.84
CA ILE A 5 19.26 6.63 58.33
C ILE A 5 18.58 7.99 58.48
N VAL A 6 18.22 8.61 57.37
CA VAL A 6 17.34 9.78 57.32
C VAL A 6 15.98 9.29 56.82
N PRO A 7 14.87 9.46 57.56
CA PRO A 7 13.54 9.20 57.04
C PRO A 7 13.06 10.43 56.27
N ILE A 8 12.99 10.32 54.95
CA ILE A 8 12.27 11.29 54.12
C ILE A 8 10.78 10.96 54.24
N VAL A 9 10.07 11.90 54.87
CA VAL A 9 8.62 11.92 55.03
C VAL A 9 7.95 11.99 53.66
N LEU A 10 6.99 11.09 53.47
CA LEU A 10 6.09 11.04 52.33
C LEU A 10 5.37 12.37 52.11
N VAL A 11 5.45 12.89 50.89
CA VAL A 11 4.42 13.77 50.35
C VAL A 11 3.56 12.93 49.41
N PHE A 12 2.36 12.59 49.91
CA PHE A 12 1.26 12.13 49.07
C PHE A 12 0.79 13.32 48.21
N LEU A 13 0.94 13.20 46.89
CA LEU A 13 0.07 13.88 45.96
C LEU A 13 -0.62 12.82 45.10
N SER A 14 -1.91 12.67 45.39
CA SER A 14 -2.90 11.97 44.59
C SER A 14 -3.24 12.75 43.32
N LEU A 15 -3.28 12.06 42.18
CA LEU A 15 -4.16 12.27 41.01
C LEU A 15 -3.94 11.04 40.11
N ALA A 16 -4.76 10.00 40.26
CA ALA A 16 -6.01 9.78 39.52
C ALA A 16 -5.82 9.39 38.04
N CYS A 17 -6.24 8.16 37.74
CA CYS A 17 -6.67 7.60 36.45
C CYS A 17 -5.73 7.65 35.23
N SER A 18 -5.13 6.51 34.92
CA SER A 18 -5.61 5.66 33.82
C SER A 18 -4.77 4.38 33.81
N ASP A 19 -5.42 3.22 33.98
CA ASP A 19 -4.82 1.91 33.73
C ASP A 19 -4.48 1.78 32.24
N THR A 20 -3.34 2.35 31.85
CA THR A 20 -2.72 2.04 30.57
C THR A 20 -1.93 0.76 30.82
N LYS A 21 -2.56 -0.40 30.57
CA LYS A 21 -1.82 -1.65 30.43
C LYS A 21 -0.77 -1.41 29.35
N GLU A 22 0.49 -1.26 29.75
CA GLU A 22 1.64 -1.37 28.86
C GLU A 22 1.56 -2.73 28.16
N ILE A 23 1.16 -2.72 26.90
CA ILE A 23 1.37 -3.87 26.02
C ILE A 23 2.87 -3.89 25.74
N LYS A 24 3.61 -4.66 26.56
CA LYS A 24 4.98 -5.04 26.24
C LYS A 24 4.94 -5.80 24.92
N ALA A 25 5.49 -5.19 23.87
CA ALA A 25 5.75 -5.85 22.61
C ALA A 25 6.78 -6.98 22.87
N THR A 26 6.28 -8.20 22.95
CA THR A 26 7.12 -9.39 22.89
C THR A 26 7.58 -9.54 21.44
N THR A 27 8.88 -9.40 21.19
CA THR A 27 9.52 -9.86 19.96
C THR A 27 9.30 -11.36 19.83
N SER A 28 8.28 -11.76 19.08
CA SER A 28 8.07 -13.15 18.71
C SER A 28 8.43 -13.33 17.24
N ASP A 29 9.44 -14.16 16.96
CA ASP A 29 9.77 -14.71 15.62
C ASP A 29 8.69 -15.67 15.11
N THR A 30 7.43 -15.46 15.48
CA THR A 30 6.32 -16.28 15.03
C THR A 30 5.91 -15.80 13.64
N PRO A 31 5.81 -16.70 12.64
CA PRO A 31 5.22 -16.36 11.35
C PRO A 31 3.87 -15.69 11.61
N ILE A 32 3.70 -14.47 11.08
CA ILE A 32 2.42 -13.77 11.17
C ILE A 32 1.41 -14.64 10.41
N ASP A 33 0.51 -15.27 11.15
CA ASP A 33 -0.54 -16.12 10.60
C ASP A 33 -1.56 -15.22 9.88
N THR A 34 -1.38 -15.05 8.57
CA THR A 34 -2.24 -14.28 7.68
C THR A 34 -3.69 -14.79 7.68
N THR A 35 -3.92 -16.05 8.07
CA THR A 35 -5.25 -16.66 8.19
C THR A 35 -6.09 -16.03 9.31
N LEU A 36 -5.45 -15.62 10.42
CA LEU A 36 -6.12 -14.98 11.56
C LEU A 36 -6.66 -13.59 11.20
N TYR A 37 -5.98 -12.85 10.33
CA TYR A 37 -6.36 -11.48 9.98
C TYR A 37 -7.40 -11.40 8.86
N ILE A 38 -7.39 -12.36 7.93
CA ILE A 38 -8.50 -12.56 6.99
C ILE A 38 -9.81 -12.82 7.76
N SER A 39 -9.74 -13.45 8.95
CA SER A 39 -10.91 -13.63 9.82
C SER A 39 -11.33 -12.41 10.65
N MET A 40 -10.50 -11.36 10.73
CA MET A 40 -10.74 -10.15 11.55
C MET A 40 -11.47 -9.02 10.81
N GLY A 41 -11.54 -9.07 9.47
CA GLY A 41 -12.43 -8.21 8.68
C GLY A 41 -11.95 -6.77 8.41
N ASP A 42 -10.69 -6.44 8.71
CA ASP A 42 -10.12 -5.13 8.38
C ASP A 42 -9.20 -5.23 7.13
N PRO A 43 -9.65 -4.73 5.96
CA PRO A 43 -8.89 -4.80 4.71
C PRO A 43 -7.60 -3.96 4.71
N ASP A 44 -7.48 -2.96 5.59
CA ASP A 44 -6.31 -2.08 5.67
C ASP A 44 -5.20 -2.76 6.47
N THR A 45 -5.56 -3.39 7.58
CA THR A 45 -4.65 -4.20 8.39
C THR A 45 -4.12 -5.38 7.56
N ALA A 46 -4.98 -6.08 6.81
CA ALA A 46 -4.57 -7.18 5.94
C ALA A 46 -3.58 -6.71 4.85
N LEU A 47 -3.85 -5.55 4.23
CA LEU A 47 -2.94 -4.93 3.26
C LEU A 47 -1.59 -4.63 3.89
N VAL A 48 -1.56 -3.93 5.04
CA VAL A 48 -0.32 -3.54 5.73
C VAL A 48 0.52 -4.76 6.09
N MET A 49 -0.10 -5.85 6.56
CA MET A 49 0.63 -7.09 6.82
C MET A 49 1.21 -7.69 5.56
N SER A 50 0.41 -7.84 4.49
CA SER A 50 0.88 -8.40 3.22
C SER A 50 2.05 -7.57 2.64
N MET A 51 1.94 -6.24 2.68
CA MET A 51 3.01 -5.34 2.25
C MET A 51 4.30 -5.56 3.07
N PHE A 52 4.19 -5.75 4.38
CA PHE A 52 5.37 -5.99 5.22
C PHE A 52 6.00 -7.36 4.97
N THR A 53 5.19 -8.41 4.90
CA THR A 53 5.67 -9.80 4.79
C THR A 53 6.18 -10.13 3.39
N GLU A 54 5.52 -9.63 2.35
CA GLU A 54 5.76 -10.07 0.97
C GLU A 54 6.60 -9.10 0.13
N CYS A 55 6.95 -7.91 0.64
CA CYS A 55 7.75 -6.93 -0.13
C CYS A 55 9.11 -7.44 -0.61
N THR A 56 9.66 -8.52 -0.04
CA THR A 56 10.91 -9.13 -0.53
C THR A 56 10.73 -9.98 -1.78
N HIS A 57 9.50 -10.33 -2.15
CA HIS A 57 9.18 -11.19 -3.29
C HIS A 57 8.16 -10.52 -4.19
N TYR A 58 8.53 -9.35 -4.73
CA TYR A 58 7.66 -8.60 -5.63
C TYR A 58 7.18 -9.46 -6.81
N ASN A 59 5.86 -9.50 -7.00
CA ASN A 59 5.23 -10.14 -8.15
C ASN A 59 4.01 -9.31 -8.57
N TYR A 60 4.06 -8.77 -9.79
CA TYR A 60 3.03 -7.91 -10.35
C TYR A 60 1.62 -8.54 -10.28
N TRP A 61 1.46 -9.76 -10.79
CA TRP A 61 0.15 -10.39 -10.94
C TRP A 61 -0.53 -10.69 -9.61
N THR A 62 0.23 -11.06 -8.58
CA THR A 62 -0.32 -11.39 -7.27
C THR A 62 -0.43 -10.19 -6.34
N GLN A 63 0.30 -9.10 -6.63
CA GLN A 63 0.41 -7.95 -5.72
C GLN A 63 -0.13 -6.62 -6.30
N ARG A 64 -0.67 -6.62 -7.52
CA ARG A 64 -1.15 -5.40 -8.19
C ARG A 64 -2.15 -4.61 -7.36
N GLU A 65 -3.12 -5.27 -6.72
CA GLU A 65 -4.15 -4.61 -5.93
C GLU A 65 -3.52 -3.92 -4.70
N GLN A 66 -2.56 -4.59 -4.06
CA GLN A 66 -1.87 -4.08 -2.89
C GLN A 66 -1.07 -2.83 -3.23
N TYR A 67 -0.35 -2.81 -4.36
CA TYR A 67 0.41 -1.63 -4.79
C TYR A 67 -0.47 -0.51 -5.40
N MET A 68 -1.62 -0.84 -5.99
CA MET A 68 -2.64 0.18 -6.32
C MET A 68 -3.14 0.87 -5.05
N ARG A 69 -3.56 0.10 -4.05
CA ARG A 69 -4.06 0.63 -2.77
C ARG A 69 -2.97 1.36 -1.97
N TRP A 70 -1.73 0.85 -1.98
CA TRP A 70 -0.61 1.53 -1.34
C TRP A 70 -0.39 2.94 -1.88
N ASP A 71 -0.59 3.15 -3.19
CA ASP A 71 -0.51 4.48 -3.80
C ASP A 71 -1.78 5.32 -3.56
N THR A 72 -2.96 4.78 -3.85
CA THR A 72 -4.22 5.56 -3.83
C THR A 72 -4.73 5.84 -2.42
N GLU A 73 -4.45 4.95 -1.46
CA GLU A 73 -4.89 5.04 -0.06
C GLU A 73 -3.73 5.37 0.89
N ARG A 74 -2.61 5.86 0.35
CA ARG A 74 -1.36 6.09 1.09
C ARG A 74 -1.52 6.87 2.39
N ALA A 75 -2.41 7.86 2.41
CA ALA A 75 -2.69 8.68 3.58
C ALA A 75 -3.25 7.88 4.77
N THR A 76 -3.98 6.80 4.49
CA THR A 76 -4.55 5.89 5.50
C THR A 76 -3.59 4.75 5.81
N ILE A 77 -3.01 4.14 4.77
CA ILE A 77 -2.22 2.90 4.90
C ILE A 77 -0.84 3.14 5.51
N HIS A 78 -0.16 4.23 5.14
CA HIS A 78 1.22 4.49 5.61
C HIS A 78 1.31 4.74 7.13
N PRO A 79 0.41 5.53 7.77
CA PRO A 79 0.35 5.63 9.22
C PRO A 79 0.09 4.30 9.91
N LEU A 80 -0.81 3.46 9.37
CA LEU A 80 -1.09 2.13 9.92
C LEU A 80 0.13 1.21 9.83
N PHE A 81 0.83 1.22 8.69
CA PHE A 81 2.09 0.49 8.51
C PHE A 81 3.14 0.88 9.55
N LYS A 82 3.29 2.18 9.82
CA LYS A 82 4.17 2.67 10.88
C LYS A 82 3.68 2.29 12.28
N ALA A 83 2.37 2.33 12.54
CA ALA A 83 1.81 1.97 13.84
C ALA A 83 2.05 0.49 14.17
N MET A 84 1.93 -0.38 13.17
CA MET A 84 2.10 -1.83 13.33
C MET A 84 3.57 -2.25 13.41
N PHE A 85 4.42 -1.68 12.55
CA PHE A 85 5.78 -2.18 12.35
C PHE A 85 6.87 -1.16 12.68
N GLY A 86 6.56 0.06 13.11
CA GLY A 86 7.55 1.12 13.30
C GLY A 86 8.65 0.82 14.34
N SER A 87 8.41 -0.10 15.27
CA SER A 87 9.40 -0.60 16.24
C SER A 87 10.07 -1.91 15.82
N HIS A 88 9.72 -2.47 14.66
CA HIS A 88 10.32 -3.71 14.15
C HIS A 88 11.69 -3.39 13.53
N ASP A 89 12.72 -4.22 13.80
CA ASP A 89 14.10 -3.96 13.37
C ASP A 89 14.23 -3.78 11.84
N ALA A 90 13.51 -4.60 11.08
CA ALA A 90 13.47 -4.53 9.62
C ALA A 90 12.61 -3.38 9.04
N TYR A 91 11.95 -2.54 9.85
CA TYR A 91 10.97 -1.55 9.37
C TYR A 91 11.50 -0.64 8.26
N GLN A 92 12.66 -0.02 8.47
CA GLN A 92 13.24 0.91 7.50
C GLN A 92 13.62 0.24 6.19
N GLU A 93 14.16 -0.99 6.27
CA GLU A 93 14.50 -1.78 5.09
C GLU A 93 13.24 -2.17 4.31
N ARG A 94 12.23 -2.68 5.00
CA ARG A 94 10.95 -3.11 4.42
C ARG A 94 10.22 -1.95 3.77
N LEU A 95 10.16 -0.79 4.42
CA LEU A 95 9.59 0.42 3.84
C LEU A 95 10.32 0.82 2.56
N LYS A 96 11.67 0.82 2.57
CA LYS A 96 12.45 1.12 1.36
C LYS A 96 12.17 0.14 0.22
N LEU A 97 12.04 -1.15 0.52
CA LEU A 97 11.67 -2.16 -0.47
C LEU A 97 10.28 -1.93 -1.04
N ILE A 98 9.29 -1.61 -0.20
CA ILE A 98 7.93 -1.27 -0.63
C ILE A 98 7.95 -0.07 -1.59
N GLU A 99 8.65 1.02 -1.25
CA GLU A 99 8.75 2.18 -2.14
C GLU A 99 9.47 1.84 -3.45
N SER A 100 10.50 0.99 -3.40
CA SER A 100 11.18 0.52 -4.61
C SER A 100 10.27 -0.33 -5.49
N ASN A 101 9.45 -1.21 -4.89
CA ASN A 101 8.50 -2.04 -5.62
C ASN A 101 7.34 -1.21 -6.15
N GLN A 102 6.92 -0.14 -5.47
CA GLN A 102 5.91 0.79 -5.97
C GLN A 102 6.33 1.42 -7.29
N MET A 103 7.60 1.85 -7.41
CA MET A 103 8.11 2.37 -8.68
C MET A 103 8.08 1.31 -9.79
N ARG A 104 8.53 0.08 -9.47
CA ARG A 104 8.49 -1.05 -10.42
C ARG A 104 7.07 -1.41 -10.83
N PHE A 105 6.13 -1.34 -9.90
CA PHE A 105 4.72 -1.59 -10.15
C PHE A 105 4.13 -0.59 -11.15
N ILE A 106 4.47 0.70 -11.03
CA ILE A 106 4.02 1.71 -11.99
C ILE A 106 4.55 1.40 -13.40
N ASP A 107 5.83 1.03 -13.52
CA ASP A 107 6.41 0.62 -14.80
C ASP A 107 5.70 -0.62 -15.38
N ASP A 108 5.42 -1.63 -14.54
CA ASP A 108 4.72 -2.85 -14.96
C ASP A 108 3.28 -2.56 -15.40
N VAL A 109 2.57 -1.65 -14.72
CA VAL A 109 1.24 -1.18 -15.11
C VAL A 109 1.28 -0.53 -16.50
N HIS A 110 2.23 0.38 -16.75
CA HIS A 110 2.36 1.01 -18.07
C HIS A 110 2.70 -0.01 -19.17
N ASN A 111 3.56 -0.98 -18.85
CA ASN A 111 3.90 -2.07 -19.77
C ASN A 111 2.70 -2.96 -20.10
N GLU A 112 1.88 -3.30 -19.09
CA GLU A 112 0.66 -4.08 -19.30
C GLU A 112 -0.30 -3.34 -20.22
N MET A 113 -0.57 -2.06 -19.95
CA MET A 113 -1.48 -1.25 -20.76
C MET A 113 -0.98 -1.08 -22.20
N THR A 114 0.32 -0.86 -22.37
CA THR A 114 0.94 -0.79 -23.71
C THR A 114 0.83 -2.14 -24.44
N THR A 115 1.00 -3.24 -23.72
CA THR A 115 0.89 -4.59 -24.28
C THR A 115 -0.54 -4.89 -24.68
N SER A 116 -1.52 -4.58 -23.82
CA SER A 116 -2.93 -4.79 -24.12
C SER A 116 -3.38 -3.95 -25.33
N ALA A 117 -2.99 -2.68 -25.39
CA ALA A 117 -3.24 -1.81 -26.53
C ALA A 117 -2.72 -2.41 -27.84
N ARG A 118 -1.45 -2.84 -27.87
CA ARG A 118 -0.80 -3.33 -29.09
C ARG A 118 -1.24 -4.73 -29.51
N GLN A 119 -1.51 -5.62 -28.56
CA GLN A 119 -1.82 -7.02 -28.86
C GLN A 119 -3.31 -7.27 -29.06
N TYR A 120 -4.15 -6.55 -28.31
CA TYR A 120 -5.58 -6.79 -28.25
C TYR A 120 -6.42 -5.60 -28.74
N GLY A 121 -5.80 -4.46 -29.04
CA GLY A 121 -6.51 -3.27 -29.50
C GLY A 121 -7.43 -2.68 -28.43
N GLY A 122 -7.16 -2.95 -27.16
CA GLY A 122 -8.05 -2.58 -26.07
C GLY A 122 -7.33 -2.54 -24.73
N VAL A 123 -7.73 -1.59 -23.90
CA VAL A 123 -7.19 -1.32 -22.57
C VAL A 123 -8.29 -1.13 -21.53
N SER A 124 -9.52 -0.83 -21.96
CA SER A 124 -10.66 -0.66 -21.08
C SER A 124 -10.99 -1.94 -20.30
N GLY A 125 -11.66 -1.77 -19.16
CA GLY A 125 -12.15 -2.88 -18.34
C GLY A 125 -11.08 -3.53 -17.44
N THR A 126 -9.85 -3.03 -17.40
CA THR A 126 -8.80 -3.50 -16.48
C THR A 126 -8.74 -2.65 -15.21
N PRO A 127 -8.32 -3.23 -14.06
CA PRO A 127 -7.99 -2.46 -12.87
C PRO A 127 -6.92 -1.38 -13.13
N GLU A 128 -5.94 -1.70 -13.97
CA GLU A 128 -4.83 -0.85 -14.38
C GLU A 128 -5.33 0.41 -15.13
N PHE A 129 -6.29 0.24 -16.04
CA PHE A 129 -6.99 1.34 -16.70
C PHE A 129 -7.60 2.29 -15.68
N THR A 130 -8.44 1.75 -14.78
CA THR A 130 -9.15 2.56 -13.78
C THR A 130 -8.17 3.29 -12.87
N TYR A 131 -7.10 2.61 -12.47
CA TYR A 131 -6.01 3.19 -11.67
C TYR A 131 -5.36 4.38 -12.39
N LEU A 132 -4.87 4.20 -13.63
CA LEU A 132 -4.17 5.27 -14.37
C LEU A 132 -5.09 6.45 -14.73
N VAL A 133 -6.36 6.19 -15.05
CA VAL A 133 -7.37 7.24 -15.27
C VAL A 133 -7.58 8.07 -14.01
N SER A 134 -7.76 7.41 -12.85
CA SER A 134 -7.94 8.11 -11.58
C SER A 134 -6.74 8.99 -11.20
N LYS A 135 -5.55 8.57 -11.62
CA LYS A 135 -4.28 9.29 -11.43
C LYS A 135 -4.07 10.43 -12.42
N LYS A 136 -4.89 10.55 -13.46
CA LYS A 136 -4.67 11.45 -14.61
C LYS A 136 -3.26 11.26 -15.18
N ASP A 137 -2.84 10.00 -15.30
CA ASP A 137 -1.48 9.66 -15.71
C ASP A 137 -1.19 10.15 -17.14
N THR A 138 -0.11 10.92 -17.30
CA THR A 138 0.21 11.58 -18.57
C THR A 138 0.77 10.62 -19.62
N ALA A 139 1.50 9.58 -19.20
CA ALA A 139 2.01 8.59 -20.13
C ALA A 139 0.86 7.73 -20.67
N PHE A 140 -0.07 7.38 -19.80
CA PHE A 140 -1.28 6.67 -20.19
C PHE A 140 -2.20 7.53 -21.08
N LYS A 141 -2.32 8.83 -20.78
CA LYS A 141 -3.04 9.77 -21.66
C LYS A 141 -2.48 9.77 -23.09
N ALA A 142 -1.16 9.80 -23.25
CA ALA A 142 -0.53 9.74 -24.56
C ALA A 142 -0.80 8.39 -25.27
N LEU A 143 -0.82 7.27 -24.53
CA LEU A 143 -1.21 5.97 -25.09
C LEU A 143 -2.66 5.97 -25.57
N ILE A 144 -3.59 6.58 -24.81
CA ILE A 144 -4.98 6.74 -25.24
C ILE A 144 -5.06 7.53 -26.55
N GLU A 145 -4.33 8.64 -26.65
CA GLU A 145 -4.30 9.48 -27.87
C GLU A 145 -3.78 8.67 -29.08
N GLU A 146 -2.74 7.86 -28.91
CA GLU A 146 -2.25 6.93 -29.94
C GLU A 146 -3.31 5.91 -30.36
N MET A 147 -4.00 5.29 -29.39
CA MET A 147 -5.04 4.29 -29.66
C MET A 147 -6.25 4.87 -30.40
N LEU A 148 -6.58 6.15 -30.20
CA LEU A 148 -7.68 6.81 -30.91
C LEU A 148 -7.41 6.95 -32.42
N GLU A 149 -6.14 7.03 -32.80
CA GLU A 149 -5.69 7.12 -34.20
C GLU A 149 -5.46 5.74 -34.83
N ASP A 150 -5.34 4.66 -34.04
CA ASP A 150 -5.09 3.31 -34.53
C ASP A 150 -6.33 2.68 -35.20
N GLU A 151 -6.20 2.23 -36.44
CA GLU A 151 -7.25 1.57 -37.21
C GLU A 151 -7.63 0.19 -36.67
N ASN A 152 -6.75 -0.45 -35.87
CA ASN A 152 -6.99 -1.77 -35.29
C ASN A 152 -7.81 -1.74 -33.99
N VAL A 153 -7.96 -0.56 -33.39
CA VAL A 153 -8.78 -0.35 -32.18
C VAL A 153 -10.25 -0.21 -32.59
N SER A 154 -11.14 -0.93 -31.90
CA SER A 154 -12.57 -0.93 -32.22
C SER A 154 -13.21 0.44 -31.97
N GLU A 155 -14.29 0.77 -32.70
CA GLU A 155 -15.01 2.02 -32.47
C GLU A 155 -15.62 2.10 -31.06
N GLU A 156 -16.06 0.96 -30.49
CA GLU A 156 -16.53 0.88 -29.11
C GLU A 156 -15.43 1.25 -28.10
N GLU A 157 -14.23 0.71 -28.28
CA GLU A 157 -13.08 1.08 -27.44
C GLU A 157 -12.74 2.56 -27.61
N LYS A 158 -12.73 3.08 -28.84
CA LYS A 158 -12.48 4.51 -29.10
C LYS A 158 -13.52 5.42 -28.45
N GLU A 159 -14.78 5.03 -28.40
CA GLU A 159 -15.82 5.79 -27.69
C GLU A 159 -15.53 5.86 -26.18
N ILE A 160 -15.21 4.72 -25.55
CA ILE A 160 -14.82 4.67 -24.13
C ILE A 160 -13.60 5.57 -23.87
N LEU A 161 -12.59 5.47 -24.74
CA LEU A 161 -11.35 6.24 -24.63
C LEU A 161 -11.55 7.76 -24.79
N LYS A 162 -12.43 8.20 -25.70
CA LYS A 162 -12.79 9.62 -25.87
C LYS A 162 -13.45 10.19 -24.62
N ASP A 163 -14.40 9.45 -24.04
CA ASP A 163 -15.12 9.86 -22.83
C ASP A 163 -14.14 10.03 -21.65
N VAL A 164 -13.22 9.07 -21.50
CA VAL A 164 -12.20 9.11 -20.45
C VAL A 164 -11.21 10.25 -20.66
N LEU A 165 -10.75 10.48 -21.88
CA LEU A 165 -9.80 11.57 -22.19
C LEU A 165 -10.34 12.95 -21.80
N GLY A 166 -11.65 13.17 -21.93
CA GLY A 166 -12.31 14.40 -21.48
C GLY A 166 -12.31 14.61 -19.95
N SER A 167 -12.15 13.53 -19.18
CA SER A 167 -12.12 13.54 -17.70
C SER A 167 -10.71 13.61 -17.10
N MET A 168 -9.69 13.25 -17.89
CA MET A 168 -8.26 13.22 -17.52
C MET A 168 -7.59 14.59 -17.66
#